data_AF-A0A4U9HNM2-F1
#
_entry.id   AF-A0A4U9HNM2-F1
#
_cell.length_a   1.000
_cell.length_b   1.000
_cell.length_c   1.000
_cell.angle_alpha   90.00
_cell.angle_beta   90.00
_cell.angle_gamma   90.00
#
_symmetry.space_group_name_H-M   'P 1'
#
loop_
_entity.id
_entity.type
_entity.pdbx_description
1 polymer ?
#
loop_
_entity_poly.entity_id
_entity_poly.type
_entity_poly.pdbx_seq_one_letter_code
_entity_poly.pdbx_strand_id
1 'polypeptide(L)'
;MNNKDSMRINCVQYLRGFAALLVIFYHLRFDLNNIYSIKNMGDILFESAAFGVDLFFVISGFVIMYATEKKENMQSVKYLFRRVFRIYPLLISCIVFYFVFISQSGNYELFFRSLIPLNSNYSDGSPFFGYNMLMPAWTLTYEIAFYGIFWVAMMLSHRYRGIICGGFIILCVLGIQLHFNNSVSLSGYNNFNFIPNSVLHFPVNLLILTYVYRFHLWNIYILCIKSR
;
A
#
# COMPACT_ATOMS: atom_id res chain seq x y z
N MET A 1 30.04 4.00 -0.50
CA MET A 1 29.19 2.89 0.01
C MET A 1 30.01 1.62 -0.10
N ASN A 2 30.03 0.79 0.95
CA ASN A 2 30.82 -0.45 0.94
C ASN A 2 30.22 -1.43 -0.08
N ASN A 3 31.03 -2.24 -0.77
CA ASN A 3 30.58 -3.08 -1.89
C ASN A 3 29.41 -4.01 -1.48
N LYS A 4 29.44 -4.48 -0.23
CA LYS A 4 28.37 -5.28 0.40
C LYS A 4 27.03 -4.54 0.57
N ASP A 5 27.04 -3.24 0.85
CA ASP A 5 25.80 -2.46 1.02
C ASP A 5 25.10 -2.24 -0.31
N SER A 6 25.88 -2.05 -1.39
CA SER A 6 25.34 -1.91 -2.74
C SER A 6 24.66 -3.18 -3.23
N MET A 7 25.28 -4.35 -3.00
CA MET A 7 24.68 -5.65 -3.33
C MET A 7 23.37 -5.89 -2.57
N ARG A 8 23.33 -5.55 -1.27
CA ARG A 8 22.12 -5.72 -0.44
C ARG A 8 20.95 -4.87 -0.96
N ILE A 9 21.21 -3.62 -1.32
CA ILE A 9 20.18 -2.72 -1.88
C ILE A 9 19.68 -3.27 -3.22
N ASN A 10 20.57 -3.80 -4.07
CA ASN A 10 20.20 -4.39 -5.35
C ASN A 10 19.32 -5.63 -5.18
N CYS A 11 19.65 -6.53 -4.25
CA CYS A 11 18.80 -7.68 -3.94
C CYS A 11 17.38 -7.26 -3.52
N VAL A 12 17.27 -6.20 -2.73
CA VAL A 12 15.97 -5.64 -2.31
C VAL A 12 15.20 -5.08 -3.52
N GLN A 13 15.87 -4.42 -4.47
CA GLN A 13 15.19 -3.96 -5.69
C GLN A 13 14.75 -5.14 -6.58
N TYR A 14 15.54 -6.21 -6.69
CA TYR A 14 15.14 -7.42 -7.43
C TYR A 14 13.93 -8.09 -6.81
N LEU A 15 13.87 -8.17 -5.48
CA LEU A 15 12.69 -8.68 -4.77
C LEU A 15 11.44 -7.83 -5.03
N ARG A 16 11.58 -6.50 -5.15
CA ARG A 16 10.45 -5.64 -5.55
C ARG A 16 10.00 -5.90 -6.98
N GLY A 17 10.95 -6.12 -7.90
CA GLY A 17 10.64 -6.50 -9.27
C GLY A 17 9.88 -7.82 -9.33
N PHE A 18 10.33 -8.81 -8.57
CA PHE A 18 9.63 -10.10 -8.44
C PHE A 18 8.22 -9.94 -7.85
N ALA A 19 8.06 -9.16 -6.77
CA ALA A 19 6.76 -8.87 -6.20
C ALA A 19 5.82 -8.19 -7.21
N ALA A 20 6.32 -7.24 -8.00
CA ALA A 20 5.55 -6.58 -9.05
C ALA A 20 5.10 -7.56 -10.15
N LEU A 21 5.96 -8.51 -10.54
CA LEU A 21 5.60 -9.56 -11.50
C LEU A 21 4.48 -10.47 -10.98
N LEU A 22 4.52 -10.84 -9.70
CA LEU A 22 3.43 -11.60 -9.08
C LEU A 22 2.10 -10.83 -9.15
N VAL A 23 2.11 -9.51 -8.89
CA VAL A 23 0.90 -8.69 -9.03
C VAL A 23 0.39 -8.66 -10.47
N ILE A 24 1.29 -8.59 -11.47
CA ILE A 24 0.90 -8.67 -12.89
C ILE A 24 0.24 -10.01 -13.18
N PHE A 25 0.84 -11.13 -12.76
CA PHE A 25 0.28 -12.46 -12.98
C PHE A 25 -1.06 -12.65 -12.28
N TYR A 26 -1.23 -12.09 -11.08
CA TYR A 26 -2.51 -12.08 -10.39
C TYR A 26 -3.61 -11.40 -11.21
N HIS A 27 -3.32 -10.27 -11.87
CA HIS A 27 -4.31 -9.61 -12.72
C HIS A 27 -4.53 -10.35 -14.05
N LEU A 28 -3.48 -10.95 -14.61
CA LEU A 28 -3.56 -11.75 -15.84
C LEU A 28 -4.53 -12.94 -15.71
N ARG A 29 -4.77 -13.44 -14.49
CA ARG A 29 -5.72 -14.53 -14.24
C ARG A 29 -7.12 -14.24 -14.79
N PHE A 30 -7.57 -12.98 -14.71
CA PHE A 30 -8.91 -12.59 -15.11
C PHE A 30 -9.10 -12.76 -16.62
N ASP A 31 -8.06 -12.44 -17.40
CA ASP A 31 -8.08 -12.64 -18.85
C ASP A 31 -7.94 -14.13 -19.19
N LEU A 32 -7.01 -14.85 -18.54
CA LEU A 32 -6.76 -16.27 -18.80
C LEU A 32 -7.97 -17.17 -18.54
N ASN A 33 -8.75 -16.86 -17.50
CA ASN A 33 -9.97 -17.60 -17.19
C ASN A 33 -11.04 -17.52 -18.28
N ASN A 34 -10.99 -16.49 -19.14
CA ASN A 34 -12.01 -16.20 -20.14
C ASN A 34 -11.59 -16.57 -21.57
N ILE A 35 -10.34 -17.02 -21.78
CA ILE A 35 -9.78 -17.23 -23.13
C ILE A 35 -9.68 -18.71 -23.50
N TYR A 36 -9.37 -19.59 -22.55
CA TYR A 36 -9.08 -21.01 -22.84
C TYR A 36 -10.22 -21.94 -22.46
N SER A 37 -10.30 -23.09 -23.13
CA SER A 37 -11.31 -24.14 -22.88
C SER A 37 -11.20 -24.77 -21.48
N ILE A 38 -10.07 -24.55 -20.79
CA ILE A 38 -9.86 -25.00 -19.41
C ILE A 38 -10.47 -23.95 -18.49
N LYS A 39 -11.60 -24.32 -17.86
CA LYS A 39 -12.27 -23.49 -16.86
C LYS A 39 -11.31 -23.17 -15.70
N ASN A 40 -11.25 -21.91 -15.29
CA ASN A 40 -10.47 -21.41 -14.14
C ASN A 40 -8.94 -21.61 -14.23
N MET A 41 -8.38 -21.73 -15.43
CA MET A 41 -6.94 -21.91 -15.62
C MET A 41 -6.09 -20.79 -14.99
N GLY A 42 -6.55 -19.54 -15.10
CA GLY A 42 -5.91 -18.39 -14.48
C GLY A 42 -5.88 -18.49 -12.95
N ASP A 43 -6.98 -18.92 -12.32
CA ASP A 43 -7.02 -19.07 -10.86
C ASP A 43 -6.08 -20.18 -10.38
N ILE A 44 -6.10 -21.33 -11.06
CA ILE A 44 -5.20 -22.46 -10.73
C ILE A 44 -3.74 -22.04 -10.75
N LEU A 45 -3.35 -21.19 -11.72
CA LEU A 45 -1.95 -20.78 -11.89
C LEU A 45 -1.56 -19.58 -11.02
N PHE A 46 -2.47 -18.62 -10.83
CA PHE A 46 -2.11 -17.28 -10.36
C PHE A 46 -2.97 -16.74 -9.23
N GLU A 47 -3.89 -17.51 -8.65
CA GLU A 47 -4.63 -17.07 -7.46
C GLU A 47 -3.68 -16.76 -6.29
N SER A 48 -2.68 -17.62 -6.04
CA SER A 48 -1.68 -17.41 -4.99
C SER A 48 -0.74 -16.22 -5.26
N ALA A 49 -0.71 -15.70 -6.49
CA ALA A 49 0.09 -14.52 -6.83
C ALA A 49 -0.43 -13.24 -6.15
N ALA A 50 -1.61 -13.27 -5.53
CA ALA A 50 -2.15 -12.22 -4.68
C ALA A 50 -1.16 -11.77 -3.58
N PHE A 51 -0.39 -12.71 -3.03
CA PHE A 51 0.64 -12.46 -2.01
C PHE A 51 1.73 -11.49 -2.50
N GLY A 52 1.89 -11.30 -3.81
CA GLY A 52 2.77 -10.30 -4.39
C GLY A 52 2.51 -8.88 -3.86
N VAL A 53 1.24 -8.55 -3.58
CA VAL A 53 0.85 -7.26 -2.99
C VAL A 53 1.43 -7.10 -1.58
N ASP A 54 1.27 -8.13 -0.73
CA ASP A 54 1.79 -8.13 0.64
C ASP A 54 3.32 -8.04 0.64
N LEU A 55 3.98 -8.80 -0.23
CA LEU A 55 5.44 -8.78 -0.38
C LEU A 55 5.94 -7.41 -0.83
N PHE A 56 5.29 -6.79 -1.81
CA PHE A 56 5.66 -5.46 -2.31
C PHE A 56 5.58 -4.41 -1.20
N PHE A 57 4.53 -4.50 -0.37
CA PHE A 57 4.35 -3.64 0.78
C PHE A 57 5.44 -3.88 1.83
N VAL A 58 5.64 -5.11 2.28
CA VAL A 58 6.66 -5.45 3.28
C VAL A 58 8.04 -4.90 2.90
N ILE A 59 8.46 -5.10 1.65
CA ILE A 59 9.75 -4.61 1.16
C ILE A 59 9.80 -3.08 1.11
N SER A 60 8.72 -2.42 0.69
CA SER A 60 8.65 -0.95 0.62
C SER A 60 8.87 -0.31 1.98
N GLY A 61 8.35 -0.93 3.05
CA GLY A 61 8.56 -0.49 4.43
C GLY A 61 10.00 -0.60 4.90
N PHE A 62 10.64 -1.74 4.59
CA PHE A 62 12.06 -1.93 4.87
C PHE A 62 12.91 -0.86 4.16
N VAL A 63 12.65 -0.61 2.88
CA VAL A 63 13.37 0.43 2.10
C VAL A 63 13.17 1.82 2.70
N ILE A 64 11.98 2.12 3.21
CA ILE A 64 11.67 3.40 3.88
C ILE A 64 12.50 3.56 5.16
N MET A 65 12.51 2.55 6.02
CA MET A 65 13.28 2.57 7.27
C MET A 65 14.78 2.66 7.02
N TYR A 66 15.29 1.94 6.02
CA TYR A 66 16.69 1.99 5.61
C TYR A 66 17.08 3.37 5.04
N ALA A 67 16.27 3.91 4.12
CA ALA A 67 16.56 5.19 3.48
C ALA A 67 16.52 6.39 4.45
N THR A 68 15.83 6.23 5.58
CA THR A 68 15.68 7.28 6.60
C THR A 68 16.63 7.08 7.78
N GLU A 69 17.34 5.96 7.90
CA GLU A 69 18.26 5.68 9.02
C GLU A 69 19.32 6.76 9.22
N LYS A 70 19.93 7.24 8.13
CA LYS A 70 21.07 8.17 8.16
C LYS A 70 20.69 9.65 8.02
N LYS A 71 19.40 9.98 7.97
CA LYS A 71 18.94 11.34 7.62
C LYS A 71 18.19 11.98 8.79
N GLU A 72 18.88 12.81 9.56
CA GLU A 72 18.31 13.56 10.68
C GLU A 72 17.18 14.52 10.27
N ASN A 73 16.41 14.94 11.28
CA ASN A 73 15.14 15.69 11.28
C ASN A 73 14.94 16.77 10.20
N MET A 74 16.00 17.42 9.70
CA MET A 74 15.94 18.47 8.67
C MET A 74 15.54 17.98 7.25
N GLN A 75 15.28 16.69 7.04
CA GLN A 75 14.85 16.15 5.74
C GLN A 75 13.45 15.48 5.73
N SER A 76 12.65 15.61 6.78
CA SER A 76 11.29 15.02 6.84
C SER A 76 10.39 15.52 5.70
N VAL A 77 10.41 16.82 5.41
CA VAL A 77 9.66 17.43 4.30
C VAL A 77 10.22 16.95 2.94
N LYS A 78 11.55 16.89 2.79
CA LYS A 78 12.22 16.34 1.60
C LYS A 78 11.89 14.86 1.37
N TYR A 79 11.58 14.10 2.41
CA TYR A 79 11.11 12.72 2.29
C TYR A 79 9.73 12.66 1.62
N LEU A 80 8.78 13.47 2.08
CA LEU A 80 7.41 13.48 1.56
C LEU A 80 7.39 13.96 0.10
N PHE A 81 8.07 15.08 -0.20
CA PHE A 81 8.15 15.62 -1.56
C PHE A 81 8.71 14.61 -2.58
N ARG A 82 9.82 13.93 -2.25
CA ARG A 82 10.40 12.91 -3.16
C ARG A 82 9.44 11.78 -3.48
N ARG A 83 8.51 11.46 -2.59
CA ARG A 83 7.54 10.38 -2.77
C ARG A 83 6.32 10.84 -3.56
N VAL A 84 5.83 12.04 -3.26
CA VAL A 84 4.76 12.69 -4.03
C VAL A 84 5.17 12.81 -5.50
N PHE A 85 6.36 13.36 -5.78
CA PHE A 85 6.89 13.48 -7.15
C PHE A 85 7.23 12.15 -7.82
N ARG A 86 7.39 11.06 -7.06
CA ARG A 86 7.59 9.73 -7.63
C ARG A 86 6.27 9.08 -8.05
N ILE A 87 5.19 9.33 -7.30
CA ILE A 87 3.91 8.63 -7.46
C ILE A 87 2.93 9.42 -8.34
N TYR A 88 2.72 10.70 -8.02
CA TYR A 88 1.65 11.49 -8.65
C TYR A 88 1.82 11.67 -10.15
N PRO A 89 3.03 11.93 -10.72
CA PRO A 89 3.15 12.09 -12.16
C PRO A 89 2.71 10.85 -12.93
N LEU A 90 3.07 9.66 -12.43
CA LEU A 90 2.70 8.39 -13.06
C LEU A 90 1.21 8.10 -12.87
N LEU A 91 0.66 8.35 -11.68
CA LEU A 91 -0.77 8.21 -11.41
C LEU A 91 -1.61 9.08 -12.36
N ILE A 92 -1.30 10.37 -12.44
CA ILE A 92 -2.02 11.33 -13.30
C ILE A 92 -1.91 10.88 -14.77
N SER A 93 -0.71 10.51 -15.22
CA SER A 93 -0.50 10.04 -16.60
C SER A 93 -1.35 8.81 -16.91
N CYS A 94 -1.41 7.82 -16.00
CA CYS A 94 -2.20 6.60 -16.19
C CYS A 94 -3.70 6.89 -16.17
N ILE A 95 -4.19 7.75 -15.27
CA ILE A 95 -5.61 8.12 -15.19
C ILE A 95 -6.04 8.88 -16.44
N VAL A 96 -5.25 9.88 -16.87
CA VAL A 96 -5.55 10.65 -18.08
C VAL A 96 -5.56 9.74 -19.30
N PHE A 97 -4.57 8.85 -19.43
CA PHE A 97 -4.54 7.88 -20.52
C PHE A 97 -5.77 6.96 -20.50
N TYR A 98 -6.11 6.40 -19.34
CA TYR A 98 -7.28 5.54 -19.20
C TYR A 98 -8.57 6.29 -19.54
N PHE A 99 -8.72 7.53 -19.06
CA PHE A 99 -9.90 8.36 -19.30
C PHE A 99 -10.07 8.71 -20.79
N VAL A 100 -8.98 9.09 -21.47
CA VAL A 100 -9.04 9.52 -22.86
C VAL A 100 -9.19 8.36 -23.84
N PHE A 101 -8.53 7.23 -23.60
CA PHE A 101 -8.45 6.15 -24.59
C PHE A 101 -9.33 4.92 -24.29
N ILE A 102 -9.70 4.70 -23.02
CA ILE A 102 -10.38 3.46 -22.58
C ILE A 102 -11.77 3.76 -22.02
N SER A 103 -11.93 4.83 -21.23
CA SER A 103 -13.19 5.14 -20.58
C SER A 103 -14.24 5.60 -21.60
N GLN A 104 -15.29 4.80 -21.76
CA GLN A 104 -16.43 5.12 -22.64
C GLN A 104 -17.56 5.85 -21.89
N SER A 105 -17.50 5.92 -20.55
CA SER A 105 -18.63 6.32 -19.70
C SER A 105 -18.71 7.81 -19.36
N GLY A 106 -17.69 8.62 -19.71
CA GLY A 106 -17.71 10.07 -19.51
C GLY A 106 -17.91 10.53 -18.06
N ASN A 107 -17.65 9.67 -17.07
CA ASN A 107 -17.90 9.99 -15.66
C ASN A 107 -16.80 10.91 -15.08
N TYR A 108 -17.00 12.22 -15.22
CA TYR A 108 -16.07 13.24 -14.73
C TYR A 108 -15.92 13.24 -13.20
N GLU A 109 -16.97 12.89 -12.45
CA GLU A 109 -16.88 12.79 -10.99
C GLU A 109 -15.88 11.71 -10.58
N LEU A 110 -15.96 10.53 -11.21
CA LEU A 110 -15.03 9.44 -10.97
C LEU A 110 -13.61 9.84 -11.41
N PHE A 111 -13.44 10.59 -12.50
CA PHE A 111 -12.13 11.11 -12.93
C PHE A 111 -11.47 12.01 -11.88
N PHE A 112 -12.20 13.02 -11.36
CA PHE A 112 -11.65 13.92 -10.33
C PHE A 112 -11.38 13.20 -9.01
N ARG A 113 -12.27 12.29 -8.61
CA ARG A 113 -12.05 11.41 -7.46
C ARG A 113 -10.89 10.43 -7.67
N SER A 114 -10.50 10.17 -8.92
CA SER A 114 -9.40 9.25 -9.22
C SER A 114 -8.04 9.94 -9.10
N LEU A 115 -7.96 11.24 -9.43
CA LEU A 115 -6.74 12.05 -9.41
C LEU A 115 -6.12 12.20 -8.02
N ILE A 116 -6.97 12.37 -7.02
CA ILE A 116 -6.61 12.20 -5.61
C ILE A 116 -6.92 10.73 -5.39
N PRO A 117 -5.97 9.81 -5.11
CA PRO A 117 -6.22 8.36 -5.05
C PRO A 117 -7.14 8.03 -3.87
N LEU A 118 -8.41 8.37 -4.01
CA LEU A 118 -9.51 8.13 -3.11
C LEU A 118 -10.31 7.01 -3.75
N ASN A 119 -10.81 6.13 -2.91
CA ASN A 119 -11.64 5.04 -3.39
C ASN A 119 -13.05 5.58 -3.65
N SER A 120 -13.76 5.00 -4.61
CA SER A 120 -14.99 5.60 -5.15
C SER A 120 -16.18 5.42 -4.21
N ASN A 121 -16.22 4.33 -3.44
CA ASN A 121 -17.33 3.99 -2.56
C ASN A 121 -16.91 3.11 -1.37
N TYR A 122 -16.70 3.74 -0.21
CA TYR A 122 -16.25 3.05 0.99
C TYR A 122 -17.28 2.07 1.59
N SER A 123 -18.53 2.10 1.12
CA SER A 123 -19.56 1.13 1.50
C SER A 123 -19.43 -0.22 0.77
N ASP A 124 -18.63 -0.32 -0.30
CA ASP A 124 -18.41 -1.57 -1.08
C ASP A 124 -17.49 -2.59 -0.37
N GLY A 125 -17.20 -2.36 0.92
CA GLY A 125 -16.40 -3.27 1.73
C GLY A 125 -14.90 -3.14 1.47
N SER A 126 -14.13 -3.58 2.45
CA SER A 126 -12.67 -3.57 2.37
C SER A 126 -12.17 -4.82 1.63
N PRO A 127 -11.04 -4.77 0.90
CA PRO A 127 -10.06 -3.68 0.85
C PRO A 127 -10.24 -2.70 -0.31
N PHE A 128 -11.20 -2.94 -1.20
CA PHE A 128 -11.30 -2.24 -2.47
C PHE A 128 -12.05 -0.90 -2.36
N PHE A 129 -13.01 -0.79 -1.44
CA PHE A 129 -13.73 0.45 -1.11
C PHE A 129 -14.27 1.19 -2.35
N GLY A 130 -14.79 0.43 -3.30
CA GLY A 130 -15.21 0.95 -4.60
C GLY A 130 -13.98 1.26 -5.45
N TYR A 131 -13.82 0.52 -6.54
CA TYR A 131 -12.67 0.71 -7.42
C TYR A 131 -12.62 2.14 -7.95
N ASN A 132 -11.40 2.66 -7.98
CA ASN A 132 -11.04 3.86 -8.72
C ASN A 132 -11.03 3.54 -10.23
N MET A 133 -10.90 4.52 -11.12
CA MET A 133 -10.77 4.25 -12.57
C MET A 133 -9.67 3.23 -12.88
N LEU A 134 -8.61 3.26 -12.10
CA LEU A 134 -7.57 2.24 -12.13
C LEU A 134 -7.86 1.19 -11.05
N MET A 135 -8.21 -0.03 -11.47
CA MET A 135 -8.44 -1.16 -10.58
C MET A 135 -7.34 -1.34 -9.50
N PRO A 136 -6.02 -1.26 -9.78
CA PRO A 136 -5.00 -1.43 -8.74
C PRO A 136 -4.77 -0.20 -7.84
N ALA A 137 -5.42 0.94 -8.09
CA ALA A 137 -5.13 2.19 -7.37
C ALA A 137 -5.45 2.16 -5.88
N TRP A 138 -6.31 1.24 -5.42
CA TRP A 138 -6.59 1.06 -4.00
C TRP A 138 -5.30 0.82 -3.18
N THR A 139 -4.33 0.09 -3.73
CA THR A 139 -3.02 -0.17 -3.08
C THR A 139 -2.22 1.11 -2.88
N LEU A 140 -2.35 2.08 -3.80
CA LEU A 140 -1.64 3.34 -3.76
C LEU A 140 -2.16 4.25 -2.64
N THR A 141 -3.47 4.23 -2.42
CA THR A 141 -4.13 4.94 -1.32
C THR A 141 -3.52 4.54 0.02
N TYR A 142 -3.34 3.25 0.25
CA TYR A 142 -2.70 2.72 1.46
C TYR A 142 -1.22 3.15 1.58
N GLU A 143 -0.47 3.16 0.48
CA GLU A 143 0.93 3.57 0.49
C GLU A 143 1.09 5.08 0.79
N ILE A 144 0.20 5.94 0.28
CA ILE A 144 0.19 7.38 0.57
C ILE A 144 -0.21 7.64 2.03
N ALA A 145 -1.25 6.95 2.54
CA ALA A 145 -1.64 7.01 3.94
C ALA A 145 -0.46 6.62 4.85
N PHE A 146 0.24 5.54 4.52
CA PHE A 146 1.43 5.11 5.25
C PHE A 146 2.52 6.18 5.25
N TYR A 147 2.77 6.86 4.12
CA TYR A 147 3.78 7.93 4.08
C TYR A 147 3.43 9.10 4.98
N GLY A 148 2.15 9.46 5.07
CA GLY A 148 1.66 10.49 5.98
C GLY A 148 1.88 10.09 7.45
N ILE A 149 1.43 8.90 7.84
CA ILE A 149 1.59 8.40 9.22
C ILE A 149 3.07 8.29 9.59
N PHE A 150 3.90 7.76 8.68
CA PHE A 150 5.33 7.62 8.90
C PHE A 150 6.03 8.97 9.02
N TRP A 151 5.59 9.97 8.24
CA TRP A 151 6.11 11.34 8.33
C TRP A 151 5.78 11.97 9.70
N VAL A 152 4.54 11.81 10.18
CA VAL A 152 4.16 12.27 11.54
C VAL A 152 4.98 11.55 12.61
N ALA A 153 5.11 10.22 12.52
CA ALA A 153 5.91 9.43 13.47
C ALA A 153 7.39 9.85 13.50
N MET A 154 7.96 10.20 12.34
CA MET A 154 9.30 10.75 12.24
C MET A 154 9.44 12.11 12.93
N MET A 155 8.42 12.99 12.82
CA MET A 155 8.43 14.30 13.47
C MET A 155 8.37 14.19 15.00
N LEU A 156 7.64 13.20 15.53
CA LEU A 156 7.58 12.96 16.98
C LEU A 156 8.91 12.39 17.52
N SER A 157 9.46 11.37 16.87
CA SER A 157 10.75 10.82 17.29
C SER A 157 11.45 10.07 16.15
N HIS A 158 12.64 10.54 15.79
CA HIS A 158 13.47 9.87 14.79
C HIS A 158 13.93 8.47 15.26
N ARG A 159 14.20 8.30 16.56
CA ARG A 159 14.70 7.04 17.13
C ARG A 159 13.63 5.97 17.20
N TYR A 160 12.41 6.35 17.58
CA TYR A 160 11.29 5.42 17.80
C TYR A 160 10.25 5.45 16.67
N ARG A 161 10.54 6.10 15.54
CA ARG A 161 9.61 6.27 14.40
C ARG A 161 8.90 5.00 13.97
N GLY A 162 9.58 3.85 13.98
CA GLY A 162 8.97 2.57 13.59
C GLY A 162 7.92 2.09 14.60
N ILE A 163 8.22 2.22 15.89
CA ILE A 163 7.31 1.85 16.98
C ILE A 163 6.13 2.82 17.03
N ILE A 164 6.39 4.13 16.90
CA ILE A 164 5.34 5.16 16.88
C ILE A 164 4.43 4.96 15.67
N CYS A 165 4.99 4.74 14.49
CA CYS A 165 4.20 4.50 13.28
C CYS A 165 3.37 3.21 13.40
N GLY A 166 3.96 2.12 13.89
CA GLY A 166 3.25 0.86 14.11
C GLY A 166 2.15 0.98 15.16
N GLY A 167 2.41 1.64 16.28
CA GLY A 167 1.44 1.89 17.33
C GLY A 167 0.30 2.79 16.87
N PHE A 168 0.60 3.86 16.10
CA PHE A 168 -0.41 4.74 15.53
C PHE A 168 -1.31 3.99 14.54
N ILE A 169 -0.71 3.15 13.68
CA ILE A 169 -1.42 2.26 12.77
C ILE A 169 -2.39 1.35 13.54
N ILE A 170 -1.90 0.66 14.57
CA ILE A 170 -2.71 -0.27 15.38
C ILE A 170 -3.85 0.51 16.05
N LEU A 171 -3.56 1.68 16.62
CA LEU A 171 -4.55 2.52 17.28
C LEU A 171 -5.63 2.99 16.31
N CYS A 172 -5.27 3.42 15.11
CA CYS A 172 -6.25 3.80 14.09
C CYS A 172 -7.12 2.60 13.67
N VAL A 173 -6.52 1.41 13.44
CA VAL A 173 -7.27 0.20 13.06
C VAL A 173 -8.27 -0.17 14.16
N LEU A 174 -7.79 -0.28 15.40
CA LEU A 174 -8.63 -0.67 16.53
C LEU A 174 -9.69 0.39 16.85
N GLY A 175 -9.33 1.67 16.81
CA GLY A 175 -10.26 2.78 17.09
C GLY A 175 -11.41 2.84 16.08
N ILE A 176 -11.11 2.65 14.80
CA ILE A 176 -12.13 2.64 13.74
C ILE A 176 -13.01 1.38 13.87
N GLN A 177 -12.42 0.20 14.08
CA GLN A 177 -13.20 -1.03 14.27
C GLN A 177 -14.12 -0.96 15.50
N LEU A 178 -13.64 -0.42 16.62
CA LEU A 178 -14.45 -0.25 17.82
C LEU A 178 -15.55 0.79 17.62
N HIS A 179 -15.27 1.91 16.95
CA HIS A 179 -16.26 2.96 16.72
C HIS A 179 -17.40 2.48 15.80
N PHE A 180 -17.09 1.75 14.72
CA PHE A 180 -18.09 1.37 13.72
C PHE A 180 -18.73 0.00 13.96
N ASN A 181 -17.98 -0.98 14.49
CA ASN A 181 -18.43 -2.37 14.61
C ASN A 181 -18.63 -2.86 16.05
N ASN A 182 -18.26 -2.07 17.08
CA ASN A 182 -18.24 -2.47 18.50
C ASN A 182 -17.50 -3.80 18.78
N SER A 183 -16.74 -4.31 17.80
CA SER A 183 -16.07 -5.60 17.83
C SER A 183 -14.80 -5.53 16.97
N VAL A 184 -13.78 -6.27 17.38
CA VAL A 184 -12.49 -6.31 16.69
C VAL A 184 -12.44 -7.57 15.84
N SER A 185 -12.34 -7.40 14.54
CA SER A 185 -12.24 -8.49 13.56
C SER A 185 -10.84 -8.53 12.98
N LEU A 186 -10.21 -9.71 13.02
CA LEU A 186 -8.87 -9.98 12.47
C LEU A 186 -8.88 -10.43 11.01
N SER A 187 -10.03 -10.40 10.35
CA SER A 187 -10.14 -10.62 8.90
C SER A 187 -9.79 -9.35 8.13
N GLY A 188 -9.01 -9.48 7.05
CA GLY A 188 -8.71 -8.37 6.13
C GLY A 188 -9.81 -8.09 5.11
N TYR A 189 -10.82 -8.97 5.04
CA TYR A 189 -11.98 -8.85 4.16
C TYR A 189 -13.21 -8.71 5.03
N ASN A 190 -13.59 -7.47 5.35
CA ASN A 190 -14.82 -7.19 6.07
C ASN A 190 -15.66 -6.16 5.31
N ASN A 191 -16.96 -6.45 5.26
CA ASN A 191 -17.98 -5.47 4.92
C ASN A 191 -18.32 -4.71 6.20
N PHE A 192 -17.49 -3.72 6.52
CA PHE A 192 -17.81 -2.78 7.57
C PHE A 192 -19.07 -2.00 7.14
N ASN A 193 -20.09 -1.96 8.00
CA ASN A 193 -21.28 -1.13 7.79
C ASN A 193 -20.92 0.33 8.09
N PHE A 194 -20.14 0.90 7.19
CA PHE A 194 -19.76 2.29 7.20
C PHE A 194 -21.01 3.15 6.99
N ILE A 195 -21.25 4.11 7.90
CA ILE A 195 -22.36 5.07 7.78
C ILE A 195 -22.25 5.76 6.41
N PRO A 196 -23.30 5.76 5.58
CA PRO A 196 -23.27 6.44 4.29
C PRO A 196 -22.85 7.91 4.48
N ASN A 197 -21.88 8.39 3.69
CA ASN A 197 -21.39 9.78 3.66
C ASN A 197 -20.50 10.30 4.82
N SER A 198 -19.95 9.46 5.69
CA SER A 198 -18.95 9.96 6.66
C SER A 198 -17.57 10.17 6.02
N VAL A 199 -16.92 11.32 6.27
CA VAL A 199 -15.58 11.64 5.75
C VAL A 199 -14.48 10.76 6.41
N LEU A 200 -14.83 10.07 7.49
CA LEU A 200 -13.98 9.18 8.28
C LEU A 200 -13.84 7.75 7.70
N HIS A 201 -14.15 7.56 6.42
CA HIS A 201 -13.85 6.30 5.71
C HIS A 201 -12.38 6.12 5.34
N PHE A 202 -11.47 6.77 6.07
CA PHE A 202 -10.05 6.64 5.80
C PHE A 202 -9.68 5.14 5.84
N PRO A 203 -8.91 4.62 4.87
CA PRO A 203 -8.81 3.20 4.64
C PRO A 203 -7.89 2.61 5.69
N VAL A 204 -8.42 2.37 6.88
CA VAL A 204 -7.72 1.73 7.98
C VAL A 204 -8.29 0.33 8.14
N ASN A 205 -8.16 -0.44 7.07
CA ASN A 205 -8.44 -1.86 7.08
C ASN A 205 -7.24 -2.64 7.67
N LEU A 206 -7.45 -3.89 8.07
CA LEU A 206 -6.43 -4.80 8.58
C LEU A 206 -5.23 -4.99 7.63
N LEU A 207 -5.36 -4.67 6.33
CA LEU A 207 -4.21 -4.60 5.44
C LEU A 207 -3.14 -3.63 5.92
N ILE A 208 -3.49 -2.60 6.69
CA ILE A 208 -2.52 -1.73 7.36
C ILE A 208 -1.75 -2.45 8.48
N LEU A 209 -2.26 -3.54 9.07
CA LEU A 209 -1.48 -4.39 9.98
C LEU A 209 -0.34 -5.13 9.28
N THR A 210 -0.43 -5.40 7.96
CA THR A 210 0.74 -5.88 7.18
C THR A 210 1.91 -4.89 7.26
N TYR A 211 1.61 -3.61 7.48
CA TYR A 211 2.62 -2.56 7.62
C TYR A 211 3.32 -2.62 8.98
N VAL A 212 2.74 -3.24 10.00
CA VAL A 212 3.43 -3.47 11.28
C VAL A 212 4.59 -4.46 11.11
N TYR A 213 4.42 -5.48 10.26
CA TYR A 213 5.51 -6.42 9.93
C TYR A 213 6.72 -5.72 9.28
N ARG A 214 6.53 -4.58 8.59
CA ARG A 214 7.62 -3.76 8.04
C ARG A 214 8.61 -3.32 9.13
N PHE A 215 8.12 -3.01 10.34
CA PHE A 215 8.95 -2.56 11.45
C PHE A 215 9.64 -3.72 12.17
N HIS A 216 8.97 -4.87 12.28
CA HIS A 216 9.60 -6.07 12.86
C HIS A 216 10.80 -6.53 12.04
N LEU A 217 10.68 -6.58 10.71
CA LEU A 217 11.81 -6.93 9.82
C LEU A 217 12.99 -5.95 9.95
N TRP A 218 12.70 -4.66 10.11
CA TRP A 218 13.73 -3.65 10.36
C TRP A 218 14.42 -3.86 11.72
N ASN A 219 13.67 -4.15 12.77
CA ASN A 219 14.23 -4.41 14.10
C ASN A 219 15.12 -5.67 14.08
N ILE A 220 14.68 -6.73 13.40
CA ILE A 220 15.49 -7.96 13.19
C ILE A 220 16.78 -7.62 12.43
N TYR A 221 16.69 -6.82 11.36
CA TYR A 221 17.85 -6.39 10.58
C TYR A 221 18.88 -5.63 11.43
N ILE A 222 18.43 -4.67 12.26
CA ILE A 222 19.32 -3.95 13.17
C ILE A 222 19.97 -4.91 14.17
N LEU A 223 19.21 -5.82 14.77
CA LEU A 223 19.73 -6.78 15.75
C LEU A 223 20.79 -7.70 15.11
N CYS A 224 20.53 -8.25 13.92
CA CYS A 224 21.45 -9.17 13.26
C CYS A 224 22.74 -8.52 12.72
N ILE A 225 22.71 -7.23 12.37
CA ILE A 225 23.89 -6.53 11.82
C ILE A 225 24.67 -5.81 12.90
N LYS A 226 24.01 -5.28 13.93
CA LYS A 226 24.68 -4.57 15.03
C LYS A 226 25.25 -5.53 16.09
N SER A 227 24.89 -6.82 16.04
CA SER A 227 25.54 -7.90 16.81
C SER A 227 26.76 -8.51 16.11
N ARG A 228 27.21 -7.96 14.97
CA ARG A 228 28.44 -8.33 14.25
C ARG A 228 29.33 -7.11 14.12
#